data_AF-W9TB05-F1
#
_entry.id   AF-W9TB05-F1
#
_cell.length_a   1.000
_cell.length_b   1.000
_cell.length_c   1.000
_cell.angle_alpha   90.00
_cell.angle_beta   90.00
_cell.angle_gamma   90.00
#
_symmetry.space_group_name_H-M   'P 1'
#
loop_
_entity.id
_entity.type
_entity.pdbx_description
1 polymer ?
#
loop_
_entity_poly.entity_id
_entity_poly.type
_entity_poly.pdbx_seq_one_letter_code
_entity_poly.pdbx_strand_id
1 'polypeptide(L)'
;MEAELIRQRVEQAREQREADQTRRQIATASYAGTLWSEARPAAPEHPYLTRKRIAPHRLRQRRDVLLVPLYADGYLCNLQRIAADGSKRFLSGGRVKGAYSPIGTLEPGQPLYVCEGWATGATIHAETGAAVACAMNAGNLLEVGRQLRRHYPDNPLIIAGDDDRQTEGNPGRAAATQAAAVLGCGLVLPPFPADAPIDLSDFNDLANWRAAQ
;
A
#
# COMPACT_ATOMS: atom_id res chain seq x y z
N MET A 1 17.36 -38.52 -19.52
CA MET A 1 17.03 -37.75 -20.73
C MET A 1 15.70 -37.01 -20.63
N GLU A 2 14.54 -37.67 -20.50
CA GLU A 2 13.23 -36.97 -20.49
C GLU A 2 13.02 -36.01 -19.31
N ALA A 3 13.35 -36.43 -18.08
CA ALA A 3 13.28 -35.59 -16.89
C ALA A 3 14.28 -34.41 -16.88
N GLU A 4 15.30 -34.46 -17.72
CA GLU A 4 16.32 -33.41 -17.86
C GLU A 4 15.88 -32.39 -18.91
N LEU A 5 15.27 -32.86 -20.01
CA LEU A 5 14.63 -32.02 -21.02
C LEU A 5 13.44 -31.23 -20.45
N ILE A 6 12.62 -31.86 -19.59
CA ILE A 6 11.53 -31.19 -18.88
C ILE A 6 12.08 -30.11 -17.94
N ARG A 7 13.14 -30.42 -17.17
CA ARG A 7 13.80 -29.43 -16.29
C ARG A 7 14.33 -28.23 -17.08
N GLN A 8 15.02 -28.47 -18.20
CA GLN A 8 15.51 -27.40 -19.08
C GLN A 8 14.39 -26.53 -19.63
N ARG A 9 13.27 -27.12 -20.08
CA ARG A 9 12.10 -26.37 -20.56
C ARG A 9 11.45 -25.54 -19.47
N VAL A 10 11.35 -26.08 -18.25
CA VAL A 10 10.80 -25.35 -17.10
C VAL A 10 11.69 -24.16 -16.73
N GLU A 11 13.01 -24.35 -16.73
CA GLU A 11 13.98 -23.28 -16.44
C GLU A 11 13.94 -22.20 -17.52
N GLN A 12 14.03 -22.56 -18.81
CA GLN A 12 13.92 -21.59 -19.91
C GLN A 12 12.59 -20.82 -19.89
N ALA A 13 11.48 -21.50 -19.63
CA ALA A 13 10.18 -20.85 -19.50
C ALA A 13 10.12 -19.92 -18.27
N ARG A 14 10.85 -20.23 -17.20
CA ARG A 14 10.97 -19.37 -16.01
C ARG A 14 11.80 -18.13 -16.33
N GLU A 15 13.00 -18.30 -16.89
CA GLU A 15 13.88 -17.22 -17.31
C GLU A 15 13.18 -16.26 -18.28
N GLN A 16 12.47 -16.80 -19.29
CA GLN A 16 11.73 -16.00 -20.25
C GLN A 16 10.60 -15.20 -19.57
N ARG A 17 9.87 -15.81 -18.62
CA ARG A 17 8.83 -15.11 -17.84
C ARG A 17 9.41 -14.01 -16.96
N GLU A 18 10.55 -14.26 -16.32
CA GLU A 18 11.24 -13.28 -15.47
C GLU A 18 11.78 -12.10 -16.32
N ALA A 19 12.35 -12.38 -17.49
CA ALA A 19 12.80 -11.35 -18.44
C ALA A 19 11.62 -10.52 -18.99
N ASP A 20 10.54 -11.16 -19.41
CA ASP A 20 9.34 -10.46 -19.88
C ASP A 20 8.68 -9.62 -18.79
N GLN A 21 8.63 -10.13 -17.55
CA GLN A 21 8.13 -9.38 -16.41
C GLN A 21 9.00 -8.14 -16.14
N THR A 22 10.32 -8.31 -16.14
CA THR A 22 11.27 -7.19 -15.94
C THR A 22 11.07 -6.13 -17.02
N ARG A 23 10.99 -6.53 -18.29
CA ARG A 23 10.75 -5.60 -19.41
C ARG A 23 9.44 -4.82 -19.24
N ARG A 24 8.37 -5.50 -18.85
CA ARG A 24 7.06 -4.85 -18.57
C ARG A 24 7.15 -3.88 -17.41
N GLN A 25 7.83 -4.25 -16.32
CA GLN A 25 7.99 -3.38 -15.16
C GLN A 25 8.78 -2.11 -15.49
N ILE A 26 9.87 -2.23 -16.26
CA ILE A 26 10.66 -1.07 -16.72
C ILE A 26 9.78 -0.14 -17.57
N ALA A 27 9.08 -0.69 -18.56
CA ALA A 27 8.21 0.11 -19.43
C ALA A 27 7.08 0.80 -18.64
N THR A 28 6.45 0.10 -17.70
CA THR A 28 5.40 0.67 -16.85
C THR A 28 5.95 1.70 -15.87
N ALA A 29 7.17 1.55 -15.34
CA ALA A 29 7.81 2.54 -14.49
C ALA A 29 8.11 3.85 -15.27
N SER A 30 8.61 3.75 -16.50
CA SER A 30 8.79 4.93 -17.37
C SER A 30 7.46 5.63 -17.65
N TYR A 31 6.41 4.87 -17.99
CA TYR A 31 5.08 5.42 -18.22
C TYR A 31 4.46 6.05 -16.95
N ALA A 32 4.66 5.42 -15.80
CA ALA A 32 4.27 5.96 -14.50
C ALA A 32 4.96 7.30 -14.23
N GLY A 33 6.25 7.41 -14.55
CA GLY A 33 7.02 8.66 -14.46
C GLY A 33 6.40 9.79 -15.29
N THR A 34 6.09 9.53 -16.57
CA THR A 34 5.44 10.51 -17.47
C THR A 34 4.09 10.95 -16.92
N LEU A 35 3.21 9.99 -16.56
CA LEU A 35 1.91 10.31 -15.99
C LEU A 35 2.01 11.12 -14.70
N TRP A 36 2.98 10.77 -13.84
CA TRP A 36 3.22 11.47 -12.60
C TRP A 36 3.65 12.91 -12.87
N SER A 37 4.65 13.14 -13.74
CA SER A 37 5.19 14.47 -14.02
C SER A 37 4.16 15.41 -14.64
N GLU A 38 3.28 14.89 -15.51
CA GLU A 38 2.24 15.68 -16.20
C GLU A 38 1.01 15.95 -15.33
N ALA A 39 0.82 15.21 -14.24
CA ALA A 39 -0.32 15.37 -13.36
C ALA A 39 -0.14 16.55 -12.40
N ARG A 40 -1.24 17.23 -12.11
CA ARG A 40 -1.30 18.30 -11.10
C ARG A 40 -1.42 17.72 -9.68
N PRO A 41 -1.13 18.50 -8.62
CA PRO A 41 -1.50 18.12 -7.26
C PRO A 41 -2.99 17.75 -7.16
N ALA A 42 -3.32 16.76 -6.33
CA ALA A 42 -4.70 16.35 -6.13
C ALA A 42 -5.53 17.44 -5.43
N ALA A 43 -6.74 17.68 -5.93
CA ALA A 43 -7.69 18.61 -5.36
C ALA A 43 -8.34 17.96 -4.12
N PRO A 44 -8.40 18.64 -2.95
CA PRO A 44 -9.07 18.13 -1.75
C PRO A 44 -10.53 17.73 -1.98
N GLU A 45 -11.20 18.37 -2.94
CA GLU A 45 -12.60 18.15 -3.28
C GLU A 45 -12.84 16.89 -4.12
N HIS A 46 -11.80 16.14 -4.47
CA HIS A 46 -11.95 14.91 -5.23
C HIS A 46 -12.93 13.95 -4.50
N PRO A 47 -13.93 13.37 -5.19
CA PRO A 47 -15.01 12.62 -4.54
C PRO A 47 -14.54 11.51 -3.58
N TYR A 48 -13.49 10.77 -3.96
CA TYR A 48 -12.87 9.77 -3.09
C TYR A 48 -12.30 10.36 -1.78
N LEU A 49 -11.59 11.50 -1.85
CA LEU A 49 -10.97 12.12 -0.67
C LEU A 49 -12.03 12.70 0.25
N THR A 50 -13.03 13.38 -0.31
CA THR A 50 -14.19 13.89 0.45
C THR A 50 -14.94 12.75 1.13
N ARG A 51 -15.23 11.66 0.41
CA ARG A 51 -15.93 10.49 0.96
C ARG A 51 -15.14 9.81 2.08
N LYS A 52 -13.82 9.70 1.92
CA LYS A 52 -12.93 9.12 2.94
C LYS A 52 -12.55 10.11 4.04
N ARG A 53 -12.85 11.41 3.88
CA ARG A 53 -12.50 12.54 4.77
C ARG A 53 -10.99 12.63 5.07
N ILE A 54 -10.17 12.44 4.04
CA ILE A 54 -8.70 12.46 4.15
C ILE A 54 -8.08 13.55 3.28
N ALA A 55 -6.93 14.07 3.70
CA ALA A 55 -6.16 15.01 2.91
C ALA A 55 -5.50 14.34 1.68
N PRO A 56 -5.24 15.10 0.60
CA PRO A 56 -4.58 14.56 -0.60
C PRO A 56 -3.10 14.20 -0.37
N HIS A 57 -2.43 14.80 0.61
CA HIS A 57 -0.97 14.71 0.81
C HIS A 57 -0.19 14.86 -0.51
N ARG A 58 0.61 13.86 -0.90
CA ARG A 58 1.43 13.87 -2.12
C ARG A 58 0.70 13.30 -3.34
N LEU A 59 -0.58 12.96 -3.24
CA LEU A 59 -1.32 12.47 -4.41
C LEU A 59 -1.31 13.50 -5.54
N ARG A 60 -1.24 12.99 -6.76
CA ARG A 60 -1.48 13.77 -7.96
C ARG A 60 -2.82 13.40 -8.57
N GLN A 61 -3.30 14.22 -9.47
CA GLN A 61 -4.59 14.03 -10.13
C GLN A 61 -4.48 14.36 -11.61
N ARG A 62 -5.11 13.51 -12.42
CA ARG A 62 -5.31 13.73 -13.85
C ARG A 62 -6.79 13.60 -14.14
N ARG A 63 -7.43 14.72 -14.49
CA ARG A 63 -8.91 14.81 -14.62
C ARG A 63 -9.59 14.38 -13.31
N ASP A 64 -10.41 13.34 -13.34
CA ASP A 64 -11.20 12.76 -12.27
C ASP A 64 -10.54 11.51 -11.63
N VAL A 65 -9.25 11.31 -11.91
CA VAL A 65 -8.49 10.15 -11.42
C VAL A 65 -7.35 10.62 -10.53
N LEU A 66 -7.33 10.15 -9.28
CA LEU A 66 -6.18 10.30 -8.39
C LEU A 66 -5.09 9.29 -8.78
N LEU A 67 -3.85 9.71 -8.61
CA LEU A 67 -2.64 8.94 -8.81
C LEU A 67 -1.94 8.81 -7.45
N VAL A 68 -1.85 7.57 -6.97
CA VAL A 68 -1.09 7.17 -5.79
C VAL A 68 0.26 6.62 -6.27
N PRO A 69 1.39 7.22 -5.87
CA PRO A 69 2.70 6.78 -6.35
C PRO A 69 3.16 5.52 -5.59
N LEU A 70 3.70 4.54 -6.30
CA LEU A 70 4.32 3.36 -5.69
C LEU A 70 5.83 3.42 -5.91
N TYR A 71 6.57 3.38 -4.81
CA TYR A 71 8.03 3.38 -4.79
C TYR A 71 8.55 2.02 -4.36
N ALA A 72 9.64 1.59 -4.98
CA ALA A 72 10.47 0.51 -4.49
C ALA A 72 11.93 0.96 -4.60
N ASP A 73 12.69 0.76 -3.52
CA ASP A 73 14.13 1.05 -3.47
C ASP A 73 14.42 2.54 -3.80
N GLY A 74 13.50 3.44 -3.42
CA GLY A 74 13.56 4.88 -3.67
C GLY A 74 13.07 5.34 -5.05
N TYR A 75 12.75 4.42 -5.97
CA TYR A 75 12.34 4.76 -7.34
C TYR A 75 10.85 4.56 -7.56
N LEU A 76 10.21 5.51 -8.25
CA LEU A 76 8.82 5.39 -8.69
C LEU A 76 8.73 4.23 -9.70
N CYS A 77 8.02 3.17 -9.35
CA CYS A 77 7.93 1.96 -10.18
C CYS A 77 6.52 1.69 -10.72
N ASN A 78 5.49 2.32 -10.14
CA ASN A 78 4.10 2.14 -10.57
C ASN A 78 3.20 3.27 -10.02
N LEU A 79 1.95 3.33 -10.49
CA LEU A 79 0.88 4.14 -9.91
C LEU A 79 -0.34 3.27 -9.60
N GLN A 80 -1.01 3.52 -8.49
CA GLN A 80 -2.40 3.11 -8.29
C GLN A 80 -3.31 4.28 -8.68
N ARG A 81 -4.25 4.02 -9.58
CA ARG A 81 -5.27 4.97 -9.99
C ARG A 81 -6.51 4.77 -9.13
N ILE A 82 -7.09 5.86 -8.63
CA ILE A 82 -8.35 5.85 -7.90
C ILE A 82 -9.34 6.73 -8.67
N ALA A 83 -10.42 6.14 -9.18
CA ALA A 83 -11.48 6.89 -9.86
C ALA A 83 -12.41 7.59 -8.86
N ALA A 84 -13.31 8.44 -9.36
CA ALA A 84 -14.27 9.18 -8.53
C ALA A 84 -15.16 8.27 -7.65
N ASP A 85 -15.54 7.09 -8.14
CA ASP A 85 -16.30 6.08 -7.39
C ASP A 85 -15.46 5.39 -6.29
N GLY A 86 -14.14 5.56 -6.32
CA GLY A 86 -13.18 4.93 -5.43
C GLY A 86 -12.67 3.58 -5.91
N SER A 87 -13.01 3.14 -7.12
CA SER A 87 -12.41 1.96 -7.73
C SER A 87 -10.91 2.18 -7.93
N LYS A 88 -10.11 1.19 -7.51
CA LYS A 88 -8.65 1.28 -7.47
C LYS A 88 -8.03 0.31 -8.46
N ARG A 89 -7.11 0.77 -9.31
CA ARG A 89 -6.39 -0.09 -10.28
C ARG A 89 -4.94 0.35 -10.44
N PHE A 90 -4.00 -0.58 -10.34
CA PHE A 90 -2.60 -0.33 -10.69
C PHE A 90 -2.41 -0.15 -12.20
N LEU A 91 -1.30 0.44 -12.63
CA LEU A 91 -0.88 0.30 -14.03
C LEU A 91 -0.45 -1.15 -14.27
N SER A 92 -1.01 -1.74 -15.33
CA SER A 92 -0.74 -3.13 -15.68
C SER A 92 0.74 -3.34 -16.01
N GLY A 93 1.28 -4.47 -15.62
CA GLY A 93 2.69 -4.82 -15.84
C GLY A 93 3.69 -4.12 -14.91
N GLY A 94 3.26 -3.16 -14.09
CA GLY A 94 4.14 -2.47 -13.13
C GLY A 94 4.40 -3.29 -11.87
N ARG A 95 5.52 -2.99 -11.20
CA ARG A 95 5.89 -3.63 -9.92
C ARG A 95 4.92 -3.16 -8.81
N VAL A 96 4.42 -4.10 -8.03
CA VAL A 96 3.61 -3.84 -6.82
C VAL A 96 4.21 -4.54 -5.60
N LYS A 97 4.67 -5.79 -5.77
CA LYS A 97 5.33 -6.55 -4.70
C LYS A 97 6.56 -5.79 -4.18
N GLY A 98 6.57 -5.55 -2.87
CA GLY A 98 7.59 -4.78 -2.16
C GLY A 98 7.63 -3.30 -2.56
N ALA A 99 6.59 -2.78 -3.21
CA ALA A 99 6.44 -1.35 -3.46
C ALA A 99 5.39 -0.75 -2.51
N TYR A 100 5.57 0.50 -2.11
CA TYR A 100 4.69 1.19 -1.18
C TYR A 100 4.50 2.67 -1.54
N SER A 101 3.48 3.30 -0.95
CA SER A 101 3.25 4.74 -1.08
C SER A 101 3.53 5.44 0.25
N PRO A 102 4.49 6.38 0.33
CA PRO A 102 4.82 7.08 1.56
C PRO A 102 3.87 8.24 1.85
N ILE A 103 3.57 8.43 3.14
CA ILE A 103 2.86 9.59 3.71
C ILE A 103 3.71 10.14 4.87
N GLY A 104 3.81 11.47 4.96
CA GLY A 104 4.62 12.15 5.97
C GLY A 104 6.12 12.13 5.67
N THR A 105 6.91 12.54 6.68
CA THR A 105 8.37 12.52 6.66
C THR A 105 8.84 11.63 7.80
N LEU A 106 9.72 10.66 7.51
CA LEU A 106 10.29 9.78 8.53
C LEU A 106 11.49 10.46 9.18
N GLU A 107 11.40 10.73 10.47
CA GLU A 107 12.50 11.23 11.29
C GLU A 107 13.27 10.07 11.93
N PRO A 108 14.60 10.19 12.15
CA PRO A 108 15.38 9.14 12.80
C PRO A 108 14.81 8.74 14.17
N GLY A 109 14.69 7.43 14.41
CA GLY A 109 14.18 6.87 15.67
C GLY A 109 12.67 7.01 15.89
N GLN A 110 11.94 7.74 15.04
CA GLN A 110 10.48 7.84 15.14
C GLN A 110 9.78 6.61 14.53
N PRO A 111 8.57 6.27 15.00
CA PRO A 111 7.80 5.15 14.47
C PRO A 111 7.53 5.27 12.96
N LEU A 112 7.65 4.15 12.26
CA LEU A 112 7.24 3.98 10.87
C LEU A 112 6.11 2.96 10.81
N TYR A 113 4.91 3.42 10.42
CA TYR A 113 3.76 2.55 10.25
C TYR A 113 3.74 1.95 8.84
N VAL A 114 3.31 0.69 8.72
CA VAL A 114 3.01 0.03 7.44
C VAL A 114 1.55 -0.40 7.46
N CYS A 115 0.75 0.07 6.52
CA CYS A 115 -0.68 -0.25 6.44
C CYS A 115 -1.07 -0.71 5.03
N GLU A 116 -2.29 -1.22 4.87
CA GLU A 116 -2.75 -1.69 3.56
C GLU A 116 -3.14 -0.55 2.63
N GLY A 117 -4.17 0.22 2.99
CA GLY A 117 -4.77 1.22 2.12
C GLY A 117 -4.17 2.61 2.26
N TRP A 118 -4.29 3.42 1.21
CA TRP A 118 -3.97 4.85 1.27
C TRP A 118 -4.83 5.61 2.30
N ALA A 119 -6.14 5.32 2.36
CA ALA A 119 -7.04 6.01 3.28
C ALA A 119 -6.72 5.69 4.75
N THR A 120 -6.46 4.41 5.04
CA THR A 120 -5.93 3.93 6.32
C THR A 120 -4.66 4.69 6.69
N GLY A 121 -3.68 4.76 5.79
CA GLY A 121 -2.41 5.43 6.07
C GLY A 121 -2.53 6.93 6.26
N ALA A 122 -3.38 7.60 5.47
CA ALA A 122 -3.65 9.02 5.64
C ALA A 122 -4.32 9.31 7.00
N THR A 123 -5.22 8.42 7.45
CA THR A 123 -5.86 8.53 8.77
C THR A 123 -4.86 8.33 9.90
N ILE A 124 -4.03 7.28 9.83
CA ILE A 124 -2.96 7.04 10.82
C ILE A 124 -2.03 8.24 10.91
N HIS A 125 -1.60 8.78 9.77
CA HIS A 125 -0.74 9.96 9.75
C HIS A 125 -1.42 11.18 10.37
N ALA A 126 -2.70 11.43 10.07
CA ALA A 126 -3.45 12.55 10.63
C ALA A 126 -3.62 12.45 12.15
N GLU A 127 -3.83 11.25 12.69
CA GLU A 127 -4.03 11.04 14.14
C GLU A 127 -2.72 11.00 14.94
N THR A 128 -1.63 10.52 14.34
CA THR A 128 -0.37 10.26 15.06
C THR A 128 0.77 11.22 14.71
N GLY A 129 0.70 11.88 13.54
CA GLY A 129 1.82 12.61 12.95
C GLY A 129 2.95 11.72 12.39
N ALA A 130 2.91 10.40 12.61
CA ALA A 130 3.97 9.48 12.23
C ALA A 130 4.05 9.24 10.72
N ALA A 131 5.23 8.88 10.23
CA ALA A 131 5.39 8.47 8.83
C ALA A 131 4.69 7.13 8.57
N VAL A 132 4.09 6.99 7.38
CA VAL A 132 3.34 5.79 7.00
C VAL A 132 3.76 5.32 5.61
N ALA A 133 3.93 4.01 5.46
CA ALA A 133 4.14 3.32 4.20
C ALA A 133 2.90 2.47 3.87
N CYS A 134 2.13 2.90 2.88
CA CYS A 134 0.95 2.18 2.45
C CYS A 134 1.34 1.07 1.46
N ALA A 135 1.17 -0.20 1.82
CA ALA A 135 1.56 -1.39 1.06
C ALA A 135 0.57 -1.76 -0.06
N MET A 136 -0.56 -1.08 -0.14
CA MET A 136 -1.63 -1.20 -1.14
C MET A 136 -2.48 -2.48 -1.10
N ASN A 137 -2.07 -3.51 -0.34
CA ASN A 137 -2.87 -4.71 -0.03
C ASN A 137 -2.20 -5.54 1.10
N ALA A 138 -3.01 -6.33 1.82
CA ALA A 138 -2.61 -7.27 2.87
C ALA A 138 -1.38 -8.13 2.52
N GLY A 139 -1.42 -8.77 1.34
CA GLY A 139 -0.36 -9.69 0.90
C GLY A 139 1.01 -9.04 0.67
N ASN A 140 1.07 -7.71 0.65
CA ASN A 140 2.30 -6.95 0.43
C ASN A 140 2.93 -6.39 1.72
N LEU A 141 2.23 -6.45 2.87
CA LEU A 141 2.69 -5.90 4.15
C LEU A 141 4.07 -6.44 4.56
N LEU A 142 4.26 -7.76 4.46
CA LEU A 142 5.53 -8.40 4.82
C LEU A 142 6.69 -7.97 3.92
N GLU A 143 6.47 -7.92 2.60
CA GLU A 143 7.53 -7.58 1.64
C GLU A 143 7.94 -6.11 1.76
N VAL A 144 6.96 -5.21 1.93
CA VAL A 144 7.23 -3.79 2.23
C VAL A 144 7.92 -3.64 3.57
N GLY A 145 7.46 -4.31 4.62
CA GLY A 145 8.10 -4.26 5.94
C GLY A 145 9.54 -4.76 5.94
N ARG A 146 9.87 -5.82 5.16
CA ARG A 146 11.24 -6.30 4.96
C ARG A 146 12.13 -5.25 4.29
N GLN A 147 11.62 -4.59 3.26
CA GLN A 147 12.36 -3.54 2.56
C GLN A 147 12.63 -2.35 3.50
N LEU A 148 11.61 -1.87 4.19
CA LEU A 148 11.70 -0.73 5.10
C LEU A 148 12.64 -1.03 6.27
N ARG A 149 12.59 -2.24 6.85
CA ARG A 149 13.52 -2.63 7.92
C ARG A 149 14.98 -2.58 7.48
N ARG A 150 15.27 -2.92 6.21
CA ARG A 150 16.64 -2.83 5.67
C ARG A 150 17.09 -1.38 5.48
N HIS A 151 16.17 -0.48 5.09
CA HIS A 151 16.49 0.91 4.81
C HIS A 151 16.50 1.78 6.08
N TYR A 152 15.68 1.43 7.06
CA TYR A 152 15.46 2.18 8.30
C TYR A 152 15.57 1.23 9.51
N PRO A 153 16.75 0.62 9.76
CA PRO A 153 16.91 -0.39 10.82
C PRO A 153 16.63 0.16 12.23
N ASP A 154 16.92 1.44 12.44
CA ASP A 154 16.81 2.11 13.75
C ASP A 154 15.42 2.72 14.02
N ASN A 155 14.54 2.73 13.01
CA ASN A 155 13.17 3.21 13.18
C ASN A 155 12.25 2.07 13.67
N PRO A 156 11.48 2.28 14.75
CA PRO A 156 10.49 1.30 15.19
C PRO A 156 9.44 1.05 14.10
N LEU A 157 9.43 -0.16 13.55
CA LEU A 157 8.43 -0.56 12.56
C LEU A 157 7.15 -1.03 13.27
N ILE A 158 5.99 -0.59 12.78
CA ILE A 158 4.69 -1.01 13.30
C ILE A 158 3.79 -1.39 12.11
N ILE A 159 3.25 -2.60 12.12
CA ILE A 159 2.24 -3.01 11.14
C ILE A 159 0.87 -2.57 11.66
N ALA A 160 0.18 -1.74 10.89
CA ALA A 160 -1.22 -1.37 11.10
C ALA A 160 -2.09 -2.17 10.13
N GLY A 161 -2.72 -3.22 10.62
CA GLY A 161 -3.58 -4.10 9.81
C GLY A 161 -5.01 -3.59 9.75
N ASP A 162 -5.72 -3.96 8.68
CA ASP A 162 -7.18 -3.87 8.65
C ASP A 162 -7.77 -5.04 9.46
N ASP A 163 -9.00 -4.90 9.95
CA ASP A 163 -9.75 -5.91 10.69
C ASP A 163 -11.09 -6.17 9.98
N ASP A 164 -11.01 -7.00 8.94
CA ASP A 164 -12.11 -7.38 8.05
C ASP A 164 -13.10 -8.34 8.75
N ARG A 165 -13.79 -7.86 9.78
CA ARG A 165 -14.65 -8.69 10.69
C ARG A 165 -15.74 -9.50 9.99
N GLN A 166 -16.16 -9.09 8.78
CA GLN A 166 -17.16 -9.79 7.98
C GLN A 166 -16.58 -10.78 6.95
N THR A 167 -15.27 -10.77 6.74
CA THR A 167 -14.61 -11.64 5.76
C THR A 167 -14.10 -12.91 6.44
N GLU A 168 -14.44 -14.07 5.89
CA GLU A 168 -13.96 -15.35 6.40
C GLU A 168 -12.43 -15.37 6.46
N GLY A 169 -11.89 -15.79 7.61
CA GLY A 169 -10.45 -15.82 7.86
C GLY A 169 -9.81 -14.46 8.14
N ASN A 170 -10.53 -13.35 7.98
CA ASN A 170 -10.08 -11.98 8.25
C ASN A 170 -8.68 -11.70 7.69
N PRO A 171 -8.55 -11.65 6.35
CA PRO A 171 -7.26 -11.68 5.67
C PRO A 171 -6.37 -10.49 6.02
N GLY A 172 -6.93 -9.28 6.24
CA GLY A 172 -6.16 -8.12 6.66
C GLY A 172 -5.48 -8.33 8.02
N ARG A 173 -6.26 -8.75 9.02
CA ARG A 173 -5.73 -9.06 10.36
C ARG A 173 -4.71 -10.20 10.32
N ALA A 174 -5.01 -11.27 9.58
CA ALA A 174 -4.14 -12.43 9.46
C ALA A 174 -2.79 -12.05 8.84
N ALA A 175 -2.80 -11.32 7.72
CA ALA A 175 -1.59 -10.85 7.04
C ALA A 175 -0.78 -9.88 7.90
N ALA A 176 -1.44 -8.95 8.58
CA ALA A 176 -0.78 -7.99 9.47
C ALA A 176 -0.12 -8.69 10.67
N THR A 177 -0.82 -9.65 11.29
CA THR A 177 -0.30 -10.46 12.39
C THR A 177 0.91 -11.27 11.96
N GLN A 178 0.83 -11.93 10.79
CA GLN A 178 1.94 -12.69 10.24
C GLN A 178 3.14 -11.78 9.93
N ALA A 179 2.91 -10.62 9.31
CA ALA A 179 3.98 -9.68 8.98
C ALA A 179 4.69 -9.17 10.24
N ALA A 180 3.94 -8.74 11.26
CA ALA A 180 4.50 -8.26 12.52
C ALA A 180 5.33 -9.34 13.23
N ALA A 181 4.83 -10.57 13.29
CA ALA A 181 5.53 -11.70 13.88
C ALA A 181 6.85 -12.02 13.14
N VAL A 182 6.83 -12.10 11.81
CA VAL A 182 8.03 -12.39 11.00
C VAL A 182 9.06 -11.26 11.07
N LEU A 183 8.62 -10.01 11.20
CA LEU A 183 9.48 -8.83 11.27
C LEU A 183 9.94 -8.48 12.69
N GLY A 184 9.43 -9.20 13.71
CA GLY A 184 9.69 -8.91 15.12
C GLY A 184 9.34 -7.47 15.49
N CYS A 185 8.17 -7.00 15.08
CA CYS A 185 7.79 -5.58 15.21
C CYS A 185 6.37 -5.40 15.79
N GLY A 186 5.97 -4.15 16.03
CA GLY A 186 4.67 -3.85 16.63
C GLY A 186 3.51 -4.17 15.69
N LEU A 187 2.36 -4.52 16.26
CA LEU A 187 1.09 -4.69 15.55
C LEU A 187 0.05 -3.79 16.17
N VAL A 188 -0.72 -3.09 15.34
CA VAL A 188 -1.94 -2.38 15.75
C VAL A 188 -3.07 -2.72 14.79
N LEU A 189 -4.27 -2.86 15.34
CA LEU A 189 -5.52 -3.06 14.61
C LEU A 189 -6.50 -1.95 15.01
N PRO A 190 -7.54 -1.64 14.22
CA PRO A 190 -8.51 -0.62 14.57
C PRO A 190 -9.20 -0.99 15.90
N PRO A 191 -9.16 -0.12 16.92
CA PRO A 191 -9.77 -0.41 18.22
C PRO A 191 -11.28 -0.15 18.16
N PHE A 192 -12.01 -1.00 17.45
CA PHE A 192 -13.46 -0.93 17.32
C PHE A 192 -14.13 -1.09 18.70
N PRO A 193 -14.90 -0.09 19.19
CA PRO A 193 -15.69 -0.26 20.41
C PRO A 193 -16.85 -1.24 20.18
N ALA A 194 -17.47 -1.71 21.27
CA ALA A 194 -18.52 -2.74 21.21
C ALA A 194 -19.77 -2.31 20.42
N ASP A 195 -20.04 -1.01 20.35
CA ASP A 195 -21.14 -0.40 19.60
C ASP A 195 -20.76 0.00 18.16
N ALA A 196 -19.51 -0.22 17.74
CA ALA A 196 -19.10 0.04 16.37
C ALA A 196 -19.82 -0.89 15.39
N PRO A 197 -20.39 -0.34 14.29
CA PRO A 197 -20.97 -1.13 13.22
C PRO A 197 -20.02 -2.23 12.74
N ILE A 198 -20.54 -3.43 12.47
CA ILE A 198 -19.74 -4.61 12.15
C ILE A 198 -19.07 -4.53 10.77
N ASP A 199 -19.55 -3.64 9.90
CA ASP A 199 -19.06 -3.40 8.54
C ASP A 199 -17.83 -2.48 8.49
N LEU A 200 -17.47 -1.78 9.58
CA LEU A 200 -16.20 -1.06 9.63
C LEU A 200 -15.04 -2.05 9.58
N SER A 201 -14.07 -1.83 8.70
CA SER A 201 -12.95 -2.76 8.52
C SER A 201 -11.57 -2.14 8.79
N ASP A 202 -11.43 -0.82 8.68
CA ASP A 202 -10.12 -0.16 8.80
C ASP A 202 -10.15 1.06 9.75
N PHE A 203 -8.96 1.64 9.98
CA PHE A 203 -8.80 2.85 10.81
C PHE A 203 -9.58 4.04 10.27
N ASN A 204 -9.69 4.16 8.94
CA ASN A 204 -10.39 5.26 8.30
C ASN A 204 -11.91 5.17 8.52
N ASP A 205 -12.47 3.97 8.45
CA ASP A 205 -13.89 3.72 8.66
C ASP A 205 -14.24 3.99 10.14
N LEU A 206 -13.39 3.58 11.09
CA LEU A 206 -13.51 3.94 12.50
C LEU A 206 -13.47 5.46 12.73
N ALA A 207 -12.50 6.16 12.14
CA ALA A 207 -12.37 7.61 12.28
C ALA A 207 -13.60 8.35 11.72
N ASN A 208 -14.09 7.92 10.55
CA ASN A 208 -15.28 8.51 9.92
C ASN A 208 -16.55 8.27 10.73
N TRP A 209 -16.72 7.07 11.28
CA TRP A 209 -17.85 6.75 12.15
C TRP A 209 -17.83 7.60 13.42
N ARG A 210 -16.69 7.71 14.10
CA ARG A 210 -16.54 8.56 15.30
C ARG A 210 -16.83 10.04 15.01
N ALA A 211 -16.37 10.55 13.88
CA ALA A 211 -16.59 11.94 13.48
C ALA A 211 -18.03 12.22 13.00
N ALA A 212 -18.88 11.20 12.85
CA ALA A 212 -20.28 11.35 12.47
C ALA A 212 -21.25 11.22 13.65
N GLN A 213 -20.73 10.95 14.86
CA GLN A 213 -21.52 10.92 16.10
C GLN A 213 -21.81 12.32 16.63
#